data_AF-A0A8J5CQI5-F1
#
_entry.id   AF-A0A8J5CQI5-F1
#
_cell.length_a   1.000
_cell.length_b   1.000
_cell.length_c   1.000
_cell.angle_alpha   90.00
_cell.angle_beta   90.00
_cell.angle_gamma   90.00
#
_symmetry.space_group_name_H-M   'P 1'
#
loop_
_entity.id
_entity.type
_entity.pdbx_description
1 polymer ?
#
loop_
_entity_poly.entity_id
_entity_poly.type
_entity_poly.pdbx_seq_one_letter_code
_entity_poly.pdbx_strand_id
1 'polypeptide(L)'
;MVSEIYLTRLLSTKLTLQKFVDDLFETIFSTAHRGSALPLAIKYMFDFLDDQALQHGITDPEVVHTWKSNSLPLRFWVNLIKNPNFVFDIHKSNIVDACLSVVAQTFMDSCSTSDHRLGGWL
;
A
#
# COMPACT_ATOMS: atom_id res chain seq x y z
N MET A 1 17.26 -12.51 18.73
CA MET A 1 18.13 -11.33 18.54
C MET A 1 18.74 -11.43 17.14
N VAL A 2 18.37 -10.54 16.21
CA VAL A 2 18.99 -10.49 14.88
C VAL A 2 20.39 -9.91 15.08
N SER A 3 21.43 -10.64 14.67
CA SER A 3 22.80 -10.10 14.72
C SER A 3 22.90 -8.88 13.78
N GLU A 4 23.61 -7.84 14.21
CA GLU A 4 23.81 -6.59 13.46
C GLU A 4 24.26 -6.81 12.00
N ILE A 5 25.00 -7.89 11.74
CA ILE A 5 25.45 -8.28 10.39
C ILE A 5 24.25 -8.57 9.47
N TYR A 6 23.20 -9.21 9.98
CA TYR A 6 21.99 -9.49 9.21
C TYR A 6 21.15 -8.22 9.02
N LEU A 7 21.16 -7.29 9.98
CA LEU A 7 20.48 -6.01 9.83
C LEU A 7 21.09 -5.19 8.69
N THR A 8 22.42 -5.10 8.61
CA THR A 8 23.11 -4.40 7.51
C THR A 8 22.78 -5.00 6.15
N ARG A 9 22.65 -6.34 6.05
CA ARG A 9 22.23 -7.01 4.81
C ARG A 9 20.79 -6.66 4.43
N LEU A 10 19.87 -6.65 5.39
CA LEU A 10 18.48 -6.24 5.17
C LEU A 10 18.40 -4.79 4.67
N LEU A 11 19.15 -3.88 5.30
CA LEU A 11 19.23 -2.48 4.87
C LEU A 11 19.78 -2.35 3.45
N SER A 12 20.84 -3.10 3.12
CA SER A 12 21.40 -3.11 1.76
C SER A 12 20.36 -3.56 0.73
N THR A 13 19.64 -4.66 1.00
CA THR A 13 18.56 -5.12 0.10
C THR A 13 17.44 -4.09 -0.02
N LYS A 14 17.02 -3.48 1.10
CA LYS A 14 15.99 -2.42 1.11
C LYS A 14 16.40 -1.24 0.24
N LEU A 15 17.66 -0.78 0.35
CA LEU A 15 18.17 0.32 -0.45
C LEU A 15 18.23 -0.03 -1.94
N THR A 16 18.63 -1.25 -2.30
CA THR A 16 18.66 -1.70 -3.70
C THR A 16 17.26 -1.75 -4.32
N LEU A 17 16.24 -2.13 -3.55
CA LEU A 17 14.86 -2.28 -4.03
C LEU A 17 14.04 -0.98 -3.94
N GLN A 18 14.52 0.02 -3.19
CA GLN A 18 13.78 1.25 -2.84
C GLN A 18 13.09 1.89 -4.05
N LYS A 19 13.83 2.15 -5.12
CA LYS A 19 13.28 2.81 -6.32
C LYS A 19 12.10 2.05 -6.93
N PHE A 20 12.15 0.73 -7.00
CA PHE A 20 11.06 -0.07 -7.57
C PHE A 20 9.81 -0.04 -6.70
N VAL A 21 9.98 0.00 -5.38
CA VAL A 21 8.88 0.13 -4.43
C VAL A 21 8.25 1.52 -4.52
N ASP A 22 9.09 2.56 -4.61
CA ASP A 22 8.62 3.95 -4.75
C ASP A 22 7.85 4.14 -6.07
N ASP A 23 8.40 3.69 -7.20
CA ASP A 23 7.77 3.76 -8.52
C ASP A 23 6.39 3.04 -8.52
N LEU A 24 6.30 1.89 -7.83
CA LEU A 24 5.06 1.14 -7.67
C LEU A 24 4.02 1.92 -6.85
N PHE A 25 4.41 2.45 -5.69
CA PHE A 25 3.50 3.17 -4.79
C PHE A 25 3.02 4.48 -5.44
N GLU A 26 3.93 5.22 -6.08
CA GLU A 26 3.58 6.42 -6.82
C GLU A 26 2.59 6.11 -7.94
N THR A 27 2.80 5.02 -8.69
CA THR A 27 1.88 4.61 -9.76
C THR A 27 0.49 4.26 -9.22
N ILE A 28 0.41 3.57 -8.07
CA ILE A 28 -0.86 3.16 -7.47
C ILE A 28 -1.65 4.36 -6.91
N PHE A 29 -0.97 5.32 -6.26
CA PHE A 29 -1.62 6.47 -5.62
C PHE A 29 -1.76 7.69 -6.53
N SER A 30 -1.13 7.70 -7.71
CA SER A 30 -1.24 8.81 -8.64
C SER A 30 -2.63 8.93 -9.25
N THR A 31 -3.15 10.16 -9.30
CA THR A 31 -4.41 10.51 -9.96
C THR A 31 -4.25 10.71 -11.47
N ALA A 32 -3.01 10.82 -11.96
CA ALA A 32 -2.69 11.01 -13.36
C ALA A 32 -1.27 10.49 -13.67
N HIS A 33 -1.12 9.20 -13.91
CA HIS A 33 0.16 8.65 -14.35
C HIS A 33 0.26 8.77 -15.88
N ARG A 34 1.25 9.52 -16.38
CA ARG A 34 1.57 9.67 -17.83
C ARG A 34 0.42 10.17 -18.71
N GLY A 35 -0.41 11.08 -18.21
CA GLY A 35 -1.53 11.66 -18.97
C GLY A 35 -2.77 10.77 -19.07
N SER A 36 -2.78 9.61 -18.41
CA SER A 36 -4.00 8.82 -18.21
C SER A 36 -4.81 9.40 -17.05
N ALA A 37 -6.13 9.52 -17.23
CA ALA A 37 -7.04 9.94 -16.16
C ALA A 37 -7.21 8.82 -15.12
N LEU A 38 -7.50 9.20 -13.86
CA LEU A 38 -7.87 8.26 -12.80
C LEU A 38 -8.94 7.27 -13.30
N PRO A 39 -8.80 5.95 -13.05
CA PRO A 39 -9.80 4.97 -13.45
C PRO A 39 -11.20 5.36 -12.95
N LEU A 40 -12.18 5.36 -13.87
CA LEU A 40 -13.55 5.81 -13.57
C LEU A 40 -14.20 5.03 -12.41
N ALA A 41 -13.88 3.74 -12.27
CA ALA A 41 -14.38 2.92 -11.18
C ALA A 41 -13.89 3.41 -9.81
N ILE A 42 -12.63 3.84 -9.70
CA ILE A 42 -12.08 4.38 -8.45
C ILE A 42 -12.76 5.71 -8.13
N LYS A 43 -12.86 6.61 -9.12
CA LYS A 43 -13.54 7.90 -8.95
C LYS A 43 -14.98 7.70 -8.48
N TYR A 44 -15.75 6.89 -9.22
CA TYR A 44 -17.15 6.64 -8.90
C TYR A 44 -17.33 6.03 -7.50
N MET A 45 -16.54 5.03 -7.15
CA MET A 45 -16.63 4.39 -5.84
C MET A 45 -16.27 5.35 -4.71
N PHE A 46 -15.25 6.19 -4.88
CA PHE A 46 -14.84 7.14 -3.85
C PHE A 46 -15.82 8.31 -3.72
N ASP A 47 -16.34 8.83 -4.83
CA ASP A 47 -17.42 9.83 -4.82
C ASP A 47 -18.67 9.27 -4.11
N PHE A 48 -19.03 8.00 -4.37
CA PHE A 48 -20.13 7.33 -3.67
C PHE A 48 -19.90 7.26 -2.15
N LEU A 49 -18.69 6.92 -1.69
CA LEU A 49 -18.38 6.88 -0.26
C LEU A 49 -18.46 8.28 0.38
N ASP A 50 -18.06 9.32 -0.34
CA ASP A 50 -18.19 10.71 0.11
C ASP A 50 -19.66 11.12 0.23
N ASP A 51 -20.49 10.79 -0.76
CA ASP A 51 -21.93 11.04 -0.74
C ASP A 51 -22.63 10.31 0.42
N GLN A 52 -22.24 9.07 0.70
CA GLN A 52 -22.77 8.31 1.84
C GLN A 52 -22.37 8.96 3.17
N ALA A 53 -21.14 9.44 3.29
CA ALA A 53 -20.71 10.17 4.49
C ALA A 53 -21.56 11.43 4.72
N LEU A 54 -21.80 12.21 3.65
CA LEU A 54 -22.63 13.41 3.70
C LEU A 54 -24.08 13.10 4.08
N GLN A 55 -24.69 12.08 3.46
CA GLN A 55 -26.07 11.67 3.74
C GLN A 55 -26.28 11.25 5.19
N HIS A 56 -25.25 10.66 5.82
CA HIS A 56 -25.29 10.22 7.21
C HIS A 56 -24.75 11.27 8.20
N GLY A 57 -24.42 12.48 7.75
CA GLY A 57 -23.91 13.56 8.60
C GLY A 57 -22.53 13.28 9.19
N ILE A 58 -21.73 12.43 8.55
CA ILE A 58 -20.36 12.10 8.96
C ILE A 58 -19.45 13.23 8.49
N THR A 59 -18.96 14.03 9.44
CA THR A 59 -18.06 15.18 9.17
C THR A 59 -16.60 14.86 9.41
N ASP A 60 -16.30 13.73 10.06
CA ASP A 60 -14.94 13.31 10.37
C ASP A 60 -14.25 12.71 9.12
N PRO A 61 -13.22 13.37 8.55
CA PRO A 61 -12.52 12.88 7.38
C PRO A 61 -11.79 11.55 7.62
N GLU A 62 -11.45 11.21 8.87
CA GLU A 62 -10.79 9.94 9.22
C GLU A 62 -11.67 8.73 8.89
N VAL A 63 -12.99 8.86 9.10
CA VAL A 63 -13.95 7.79 8.82
C VAL A 63 -14.00 7.50 7.33
N VAL A 64 -14.10 8.56 6.51
CA VAL A 64 -14.16 8.46 5.05
C VAL A 64 -12.84 7.94 4.49
N HIS A 65 -11.72 8.43 5.01
CA HIS A 65 -10.39 7.90 4.68
C HIS A 65 -10.30 6.40 4.98
N THR A 66 -10.76 5.97 6.15
CA THR A 66 -10.79 4.55 6.55
C THR A 66 -11.64 3.70 5.61
N TRP A 67 -12.79 4.20 5.15
CA TRP A 67 -13.63 3.50 4.17
C TRP A 67 -12.94 3.35 2.82
N LYS A 68 -12.32 4.43 2.31
CA LYS A 68 -11.56 4.41 1.06
C LYS A 68 -10.38 3.46 1.16
N SER A 69 -9.62 3.50 2.26
CA SER A 69 -8.49 2.59 2.51
C SER A 69 -8.91 1.12 2.58
N ASN A 70 -9.99 0.82 3.31
CA ASN A 70 -10.51 -0.54 3.47
C ASN A 70 -11.19 -1.09 2.22
N SER A 71 -11.66 -0.25 1.30
CA SER A 71 -12.33 -0.70 0.07
C SER A 71 -11.35 -1.02 -1.04
N LEU A 72 -10.29 -0.22 -1.22
CA LEU A 72 -9.40 -0.33 -2.36
C LEU A 72 -7.96 -0.75 -2.00
N PRO A 73 -7.11 0.09 -1.38
CA PRO A 73 -5.71 -0.26 -1.18
C PRO A 73 -5.53 -1.51 -0.31
N LEU A 74 -6.25 -1.62 0.81
CA LEU A 74 -6.09 -2.74 1.75
C LEU A 74 -6.67 -4.06 1.25
N ARG A 75 -7.59 -4.03 0.27
CA ARG A 75 -8.24 -5.23 -0.27
C ARG A 75 -7.68 -5.63 -1.62
N PHE A 76 -7.67 -4.71 -2.58
CA PHE A 76 -7.27 -4.98 -3.94
C PHE A 76 -5.75 -4.92 -4.09
N TRP A 77 -5.13 -3.77 -3.75
CA TRP A 77 -3.71 -3.55 -4.03
C TRP A 77 -2.79 -4.41 -3.17
N VAL A 78 -3.06 -4.54 -1.87
CA VAL A 78 -2.31 -5.46 -0.99
C VAL A 78 -2.35 -6.89 -1.52
N ASN A 79 -3.52 -7.35 -1.98
CA ASN A 79 -3.65 -8.70 -2.52
C ASN A 79 -2.85 -8.88 -3.82
N LEU A 80 -2.83 -7.87 -4.69
CA LEU A 80 -2.06 -7.88 -5.93
C LEU A 80 -0.54 -7.87 -5.68
N ILE A 81 -0.08 -7.02 -4.75
CA ILE A 81 1.33 -6.92 -4.35
C ILE A 81 1.81 -8.27 -3.80
N LYS A 82 1.01 -8.92 -2.97
CA LYS A 82 1.35 -10.24 -2.39
C LYS A 82 1.25 -11.36 -3.42
N ASN A 83 0.39 -11.25 -4.42
CA ASN A 83 0.08 -12.32 -5.37
C ASN A 83 0.28 -11.86 -6.83
N PRO A 84 1.51 -11.53 -7.25
CA PRO A 84 1.80 -11.07 -8.61
C PRO A 84 1.49 -12.13 -9.68
N ASN A 85 1.45 -13.40 -9.28
CA ASN A 85 1.06 -14.53 -10.14
C ASN A 85 -0.43 -14.49 -10.56
N PHE A 86 -1.25 -13.60 -10.02
CA PHE A 86 -2.60 -13.34 -10.52
C PHE A 86 -2.61 -12.52 -11.81
N VAL A 87 -1.54 -11.77 -12.06
CA VAL A 87 -1.40 -10.89 -13.24
C VAL A 87 -0.40 -11.46 -14.23
N PHE A 88 0.68 -12.06 -13.72
CA PHE A 88 1.80 -12.52 -14.52
C PHE A 88 1.95 -14.04 -14.43
N ASP A 89 2.35 -14.68 -15.54
CA ASP A 89 2.71 -16.09 -15.54
C ASP A 89 4.13 -16.28 -14.96
N ILE A 90 4.22 -16.31 -13.63
CA ILE A 90 5.47 -16.42 -12.88
C ILE A 90 5.35 -17.39 -11.72
N HIS A 91 6.44 -18.10 -11.42
CA HIS A 91 6.55 -18.89 -10.19
C HIS A 91 7.04 -18.00 -9.03
N LYS A 92 6.17 -17.76 -8.05
CA LYS A 92 6.53 -17.06 -6.81
C LYS A 92 7.16 -18.04 -5.82
N SER A 93 8.46 -17.88 -5.54
CA SER A 93 9.15 -18.66 -4.50
C SER A 93 8.78 -18.17 -3.08
N ASN A 94 8.99 -19.03 -2.07
CA ASN A 94 8.74 -18.67 -0.66
C ASN A 94 9.55 -17.46 -0.19
N ILE A 95 10.77 -17.26 -0.71
CA ILE A 95 11.60 -16.10 -0.37
C ILE A 95 10.98 -14.82 -0.94
N VAL A 96 10.53 -14.86 -2.20
CA VAL A 96 9.86 -13.71 -2.84
C VAL A 96 8.55 -13.40 -2.13
N ASP A 97 7.78 -14.42 -1.74
CA ASP A 97 6.55 -14.25 -0.96
C ASP A 97 6.79 -13.53 0.38
N ALA A 98 7.85 -13.90 1.09
CA ALA A 98 8.24 -13.23 2.33
C ALA A 98 8.64 -11.76 2.08
N CYS A 99 9.44 -11.48 1.04
CA CYS A 99 9.83 -10.11 0.69
C CYS A 99 8.63 -9.25 0.27
N LEU A 100 7.72 -9.78 -0.56
CA LEU A 100 6.52 -9.07 -0.98
C LEU A 100 5.56 -8.83 0.18
N SER A 101 5.53 -9.72 1.18
CA SER A 101 4.75 -9.49 2.40
C SER A 101 5.28 -8.30 3.21
N VAL A 102 6.59 -8.07 3.25
CA VAL A 102 7.17 -6.86 3.88
C VAL A 102 6.78 -5.60 3.12
N VAL A 103 6.88 -5.62 1.78
CA VAL A 103 6.46 -4.49 0.93
C VAL A 103 4.96 -4.20 1.09
N ALA A 104 4.13 -5.24 1.12
CA ALA A 104 2.69 -5.12 1.34
C ALA A 104 2.38 -4.55 2.72
N GLN A 105 3.14 -4.91 3.76
CA GLN A 105 3.00 -4.31 5.08
C GLN A 105 3.30 -2.82 5.06
N THR A 106 4.43 -2.42 4.44
CA THR A 106 4.75 -0.99 4.26
C THR A 106 3.67 -0.24 3.48
N PHE A 107 3.06 -0.88 2.48
CA PHE A 107 1.92 -0.31 1.76
C PHE A 107 0.70 -0.13 2.67
N MET A 108 0.34 -1.14 3.47
CA MET A 108 -0.76 -1.04 4.44
C MET A 108 -0.53 0.08 5.46
N ASP A 109 0.70 0.18 5.98
CA ASP A 109 1.08 1.20 6.96
C ASP A 109 0.98 2.61 6.36
N SER A 110 1.30 2.77 5.06
CA SER A 110 1.16 4.06 4.36
C SER A 110 -0.30 4.54 4.20
N CYS A 111 -1.27 3.64 4.35
CA CYS A 111 -2.70 3.97 4.33
C CYS A 111 -3.29 4.17 5.73
N SER A 112 -2.48 4.11 6.79
CA SER A 112 -2.91 4.36 8.17
C SER A 112 -2.83 5.85 8.50
N THR A 113 -3.82 6.36 9.22
CA THR A 113 -3.82 7.72 9.80
C THR A 113 -3.26 7.75 11.22
N SER A 114 -2.95 6.58 11.80
CA SER A 114 -2.36 6.48 13.13
C SER A 114 -0.89 6.90 13.10
N ASP A 115 -0.46 7.69 14.09
CA ASP A 115 0.94 8.02 14.29
C ASP A 115 1.80 6.76 14.38
N HIS A 116 2.81 6.66 13.50
CA HIS A 116 3.72 5.53 13.50
C HIS A 116 4.74 5.69 14.64
N ARG A 117 4.42 5.12 15.81
CA ARG A 117 5.39 5.03 16.91
C ARG A 117 6.39 3.94 16.58
N LEU A 118 7.53 4.33 16.01
CA LEU A 118 8.71 3.47 15.96
C LEU A 118 9.13 3.19 17.41
N GLY A 119 8.87 1.97 17.90
CA GLY A 119 9.40 1.49 19.17
C GLY A 119 10.92 1.63 19.18
N GLY A 120 11.46 2.13 20.29
CA GLY A 120 12.78 2.74 20.38
C GLY A 120 13.93 1.91 19.81
N TRP A 121 14.75 2.57 19.00
CA TRP A 121 16.18 2.32 18.97
C TRP A 121 16.84 3.23 20.01
N LEU A 122 16.63 2.93 21.29
CA LEU A 122 17.41 3.36 22.46
C LEU A 122 17.10 2.42 23.62
#